data_AF-A0A1S4DIK0-F1
#
_entry.id   AF-A0A1S4DIK0-F1
#
_cell.length_a   1.000
_cell.length_b   1.000
_cell.length_c   1.000
_cell.angle_alpha   90.00
_cell.angle_beta   90.00
_cell.angle_gamma   90.00
#
_symmetry.space_group_name_H-M   'P 1'
#
loop_
_entity.id
_entity.type
_entity.pdbx_description
1 polymer ?
#
loop_
_entity_poly.entity_id
_entity_poly.type
_entity_poly.pdbx_seq_one_letter_code
_entity_poly.pdbx_strand_id
1 'polypeptide(L)'
;MREGDEYVTRYSRKSLRVLGSVGEPINPSAWRWFSNVVGDGRCPISDTWWQTETGGFMITPLPGAWPQKPGSATLPFFGVQ
;
A
#
# COMPACT_ATOMS: atom_id res chain seq x y z
N MET A 1 1.01 -13.23 -9.54
CA MET A 1 -0.40 -13.40 -9.08
C MET A 1 -1.05 -14.53 -9.88
N ARG A 2 -2.19 -15.09 -9.45
CA ARG A 2 -2.84 -16.25 -10.12
C ARG A 2 -3.14 -16.00 -11.60
N GLU A 3 -3.61 -14.80 -11.92
CA GLU A 3 -4.06 -14.41 -13.27
C GLU A 3 -2.94 -13.75 -14.12
N GLY A 4 -1.69 -13.82 -13.68
CA GLY A 4 -0.57 -13.12 -14.31
C GLY A 4 -0.61 -11.60 -14.14
N ASP A 5 0.24 -10.90 -14.89
CA ASP A 5 0.49 -9.45 -14.74
C ASP A 5 -0.08 -8.62 -15.91
N GLU A 6 -0.52 -9.27 -16.99
CA GLU A 6 -0.95 -8.61 -18.24
C GLU A 6 -2.11 -7.62 -18.05
N TYR A 7 -3.04 -7.92 -17.15
CA TYR A 7 -4.15 -7.03 -16.83
C TYR A 7 -3.69 -5.68 -16.29
N VAL A 8 -2.50 -5.63 -15.68
CA VAL A 8 -1.89 -4.42 -15.14
C VAL A 8 -0.92 -3.82 -16.15
N THR A 9 -0.06 -4.63 -16.79
CA THR A 9 1.05 -4.14 -17.63
C THR A 9 0.61 -3.64 -19.00
N ARG A 10 -0.59 -4.00 -19.47
CA ARG A 10 -1.16 -3.50 -20.74
C ARG A 10 -1.56 -2.01 -20.69
N TYR A 11 -1.58 -1.39 -19.52
CA TYR A 11 -1.97 0.02 -19.34
C TYR A 11 -0.80 0.88 -18.89
N SER A 12 -0.83 2.17 -19.27
CA SER A 12 0.12 3.15 -18.75
C SER A 12 -0.20 3.52 -17.31
N ARG A 13 0.81 3.45 -16.44
CA ARG A 13 0.73 3.75 -14.99
C ARG A 13 1.65 4.90 -14.59
N LYS A 14 2.12 5.68 -15.57
CA LYS A 14 3.12 6.74 -15.36
C LYS A 14 2.62 7.89 -14.47
N SER A 15 1.30 8.08 -14.40
CA SER A 15 0.65 9.07 -13.54
C SER A 15 0.55 8.64 -12.08
N LEU A 16 0.67 7.34 -11.77
CA LEU A 16 0.61 6.87 -10.39
C LEU A 16 1.77 7.47 -9.56
N ARG A 17 1.45 7.78 -8.31
CA ARG A 17 2.36 8.39 -7.33
C ARG A 17 2.36 7.64 -6.00
N VAL A 18 1.20 7.16 -5.56
CA VAL A 18 1.03 6.42 -4.29
C VAL A 18 0.08 5.26 -4.55
N LEU A 19 0.34 4.12 -3.91
CA LEU A 19 -0.53 2.94 -3.95
C LEU A 19 -1.10 2.70 -2.54
N GLY A 20 -2.39 2.38 -2.43
CA GLY A 20 -3.05 2.13 -1.15
C GLY A 20 -3.51 0.68 -0.99
N SER A 21 -3.38 0.12 0.22
CA SER A 21 -3.98 -1.14 0.66
C SER A 21 -4.79 -0.92 1.93
N VAL A 22 -5.87 -1.67 2.11
CA VAL A 22 -6.84 -1.47 3.20
C VAL A 22 -7.60 -2.76 3.50
N GLY A 23 -8.02 -2.92 4.75
CA GLY A 23 -8.92 -3.97 5.20
C GLY A 23 -8.20 -5.12 5.88
N GLU A 24 -7.43 -5.89 5.12
CA GLU A 24 -6.66 -7.04 5.64
C GLU A 24 -5.16 -6.77 5.57
N PRO A 25 -4.34 -7.36 6.47
CA PRO A 25 -2.89 -7.28 6.37
C PRO A 25 -2.40 -7.77 5.01
N ILE A 26 -1.78 -6.87 4.24
CA ILE A 26 -1.24 -7.24 2.94
C ILE A 26 -0.10 -8.25 3.10
N ASN A 27 -0.26 -9.42 2.48
CA ASN A 27 0.80 -10.43 2.57
C ASN A 27 2.10 -9.95 1.88
N PRO A 28 3.29 -10.38 2.33
CA PRO A 28 4.55 -9.87 1.79
C PRO A 28 4.76 -10.11 0.28
N SER A 29 4.22 -11.19 -0.29
CA SER A 29 4.37 -11.46 -1.73
C SER A 29 3.50 -10.54 -2.58
N ALA A 30 2.26 -10.28 -2.14
CA ALA A 30 1.35 -9.30 -2.73
C ALA A 30 1.91 -7.88 -2.60
N TRP A 31 2.49 -7.52 -1.45
CA TRP A 31 3.13 -6.22 -1.27
C TRP A 31 4.27 -6.01 -2.29
N ARG A 32 5.16 -7.00 -2.45
CA ARG A 32 6.27 -6.92 -3.42
C ARG A 32 5.75 -6.83 -4.86
N TRP A 33 4.73 -7.62 -5.19
CA TRP A 33 4.09 -7.56 -6.49
C TRP A 33 3.45 -6.19 -6.73
N PHE A 34 2.77 -5.61 -5.74
CA PHE A 34 2.12 -4.30 -5.84
C PHE A 34 3.15 -3.19 -6.04
N SER A 35 4.26 -3.23 -5.30
CA SER A 35 5.39 -2.30 -5.45
C SER A 35 6.02 -2.41 -6.84
N ASN A 36 6.35 -3.63 -7.28
CA ASN A 36 7.17 -3.84 -8.47
C ASN A 36 6.37 -3.80 -9.77
N VAL A 37 5.22 -4.48 -9.80
CA VAL A 37 4.42 -4.65 -11.02
C VAL A 37 3.44 -3.50 -11.20
N VAL A 38 2.78 -3.03 -10.15
CA VAL A 38 1.82 -1.92 -10.26
C VAL A 38 2.52 -0.58 -10.13
N GLY A 39 3.43 -0.45 -9.15
CA GLY A 39 4.14 0.80 -8.85
C GLY A 39 5.41 1.06 -9.67
N ASP A 40 5.86 0.07 -10.45
CA ASP A 40 7.18 0.07 -11.12
C ASP A 40 8.35 0.39 -10.19
N GLY A 41 8.23 0.08 -8.89
CA GLY A 41 9.20 0.45 -7.85
C GLY A 41 9.30 1.95 -7.56
N ARG A 42 8.44 2.78 -8.16
CA ARG A 42 8.44 4.25 -8.02
C ARG A 42 7.41 4.76 -7.03
N CYS A 43 6.34 4.01 -6.81
CA CYS A 43 5.21 4.44 -5.98
C CYS A 43 5.35 3.85 -4.57
N PRO A 44 5.47 4.67 -3.50
CA PRO A 44 5.33 4.18 -2.13
C PRO A 44 3.95 3.56 -1.90
N ILE A 45 3.90 2.58 -1.00
CA ILE A 45 2.66 1.89 -0.60
C ILE A 45 2.18 2.42 0.75
N SER A 46 0.89 2.74 0.86
CA SER A 46 0.23 2.98 2.14
C SER A 46 -0.64 1.80 2.50
N ASP A 47 -0.13 0.96 3.41
CA ASP A 47 -0.91 -0.09 4.06
C ASP A 47 -1.68 0.51 5.23
N THR A 48 -2.98 0.72 5.04
CA THR A 48 -3.81 1.54 5.92
C THR A 48 -4.73 0.66 6.76
N TRP A 49 -4.56 0.72 8.08
CA TRP A 49 -5.43 0.06 9.04
C TRP A 49 -6.40 1.06 9.66
N TRP A 50 -7.69 0.72 9.59
CA TRP A 50 -8.81 1.41 10.22
C TRP A 50 -10.07 0.54 10.17
N GLN A 51 -11.11 0.95 10.87
CA GLN A 51 -12.43 0.31 10.88
C GLN A 51 -13.54 1.35 10.67
N THR A 52 -14.74 0.90 10.32
CA THR A 52 -15.92 1.76 10.15
C THR A 52 -16.11 2.72 11.34
N GLU A 53 -15.95 2.20 12.56
CA GLU A 53 -16.13 2.89 13.84
C GLU A 53 -15.06 3.97 14.09
N THR A 54 -13.88 3.82 13.48
CA THR A 54 -12.76 4.77 13.65
C THR A 54 -12.86 5.97 12.72
N GLY A 55 -13.64 5.88 11.63
CA GLY A 55 -13.92 6.98 10.72
C GLY A 55 -12.73 7.45 9.85
N GLY A 56 -11.52 6.91 10.04
CA GLY A 56 -10.34 7.30 9.29
C GLY A 56 -9.11 6.47 9.66
N PHE A 57 -7.97 6.76 9.02
CA PHE A 57 -6.74 5.99 9.20
C PHE A 57 -6.27 6.02 10.65
N MET A 58 -6.13 4.83 11.24
CA MET A 58 -5.61 4.68 12.59
C MET A 58 -4.10 4.42 12.59
N ILE A 59 -3.63 3.58 11.66
CA ILE A 59 -2.21 3.25 11.49
C ILE A 59 -1.94 3.21 9.98
N THR A 60 -0.99 4.02 9.50
CA THR A 60 -0.64 4.08 8.07
C THR A 60 0.74 4.70 7.88
N PRO A 61 1.56 4.23 6.92
CA PRO A 61 2.78 4.92 6.60
C PRO A 61 2.51 6.23 5.89
N LEU A 62 3.24 7.28 6.28
CA LEU A 62 3.33 8.52 5.53
C LEU A 62 4.19 8.29 4.26
N PRO A 63 3.61 8.42 3.05
CA PRO A 63 4.33 8.17 1.80
C PRO A 63 5.63 8.99 1.71
N GLY A 64 6.75 8.31 1.50
CA GLY A 64 8.07 8.94 1.36
C GLY A 64 8.73 9.43 2.66
N ALA A 65 8.05 9.36 3.81
CA ALA A 65 8.64 9.79 5.09
C ALA A 65 9.12 8.62 5.96
N TRP A 66 8.45 7.47 5.91
CA TRP A 66 8.77 6.32 6.77
C TRP A 66 9.27 5.10 5.97
N PRO A 67 10.28 4.37 6.50
CA PRO A 67 10.69 3.11 5.90
C PRO A 67 9.57 2.09 6.03
N GLN A 68 9.27 1.39 4.95
CA GLN A 68 8.18 0.42 4.90
C GLN A 68 8.70 -1.00 5.03
N LYS A 69 8.04 -1.79 5.88
CA LYS A 69 8.23 -3.23 5.97
C LYS A 69 7.00 -3.91 5.36
N PRO A 70 7.16 -4.84 4.41
CA PRO A 70 6.03 -5.56 3.82
C PRO A 70 5.14 -6.20 4.89
N GLY A 71 3.83 -5.91 4.84
CA GLY A 71 2.82 -6.41 5.78
C GLY A 71 2.77 -5.71 7.14
N SER A 72 3.40 -4.53 7.27
CA SER A 72 3.26 -3.67 8.45
C SER A 72 2.59 -2.35 8.07
N ALA A 73 1.55 -1.99 8.82
CA ALA A 73 0.90 -0.67 8.74
C ALA A 73 1.78 0.48 9.28
N THR A 74 2.96 0.17 9.83
CA THR A 74 3.96 1.10 10.40
C THR A 74 3.59 1.75 11.74
N LEU A 75 3.35 3.06 11.79
CA LEU A 75 3.13 3.82 13.02
C LEU A 75 1.71 4.40 13.08
N PRO A 76 1.20 4.69 14.30
CA PRO A 76 -0.09 5.37 14.46
C PRO A 76 -0.16 6.71 13.72
N PHE A 77 -1.35 7.03 13.23
CA PHE A 77 -1.62 8.30 12.56
C PHE A 77 -1.79 9.44 13.58
N PHE A 78 -1.83 10.68 13.10
CA PHE A 78 -1.91 11.84 13.98
C PHE A 78 -3.14 11.78 14.89
N GLY A 79 -2.93 11.91 16.20
CA GLY A 79 -3.98 11.86 17.22
C GLY A 79 -4.33 10.46 17.73
N VAL A 80 -3.70 9.41 17.20
CA VAL A 80 -3.86 8.03 17.66
C VAL A 80 -2.69 7.67 18.59
N GLN A 81 -2.98 7.18 19.79
CA GLN A 81 -1.99 6.81 20.82
C GLN A 81 -1.93 5.30 21.05
#